data_AF-A0A182Q3H5-F1
#
_entry.id   AF-A0A182Q3H5-F1
#
_cell.length_a   1.000
_cell.length_b   1.000
_cell.length_c   1.000
_cell.angle_alpha   90.00
_cell.angle_beta   90.00
_cell.angle_gamma   90.00
#
_symmetry.space_group_name_H-M   'P 1'
#
loop_
_entity.id
_entity.type
_entity.pdbx_description
1 polymer ?
#
loop_
_entity_poly.entity_id
_entity_poly.type
_entity_poly.pdbx_seq_one_letter_code
_entity_poly.pdbx_strand_id
1 'polypeptide(L)'
;MTLSRSTKLASTELVNPDLLRRKCESVPILRALKVAVVCVVLAIINHSHAQCPDNPCGIEASCRLNSAGVPVCSCPFGYLGDPFKECIRPECVSDGDCTEFQGCRKGKCVDPCIFSCGTNAACSTKHHVPVCYCPEGSTGSPFERCDPL
;
A
#
# COMPACT_ATOMS: atom_id res chain seq x y z
N MET A 1 23.47 9.11 -37.23
CA MET A 1 22.05 8.76 -37.41
C MET A 1 21.93 7.25 -37.35
N THR A 2 21.68 6.70 -36.16
CA THR A 2 21.53 5.26 -35.94
C THR A 2 20.11 5.00 -35.43
N LEU A 3 19.26 4.46 -36.30
CA LEU A 3 17.98 3.85 -35.93
C LEU A 3 18.18 2.33 -35.90
N SER A 4 17.76 1.66 -34.82
CA SER A 4 16.51 0.88 -34.83
C SER A 4 16.40 -0.07 -33.63
N ARG A 5 15.28 0.11 -32.90
CA ARG A 5 14.47 -0.90 -32.19
C ARG A 5 15.16 -1.93 -31.27
N SER A 6 15.06 -1.65 -29.97
CA SER A 6 14.98 -2.67 -28.93
C SER A 6 13.51 -3.03 -28.67
N THR A 7 12.96 -3.98 -29.42
CA THR A 7 11.75 -4.71 -28.99
C THR A 7 12.20 -5.83 -28.07
N LYS A 8 12.18 -5.59 -26.75
CA LYS A 8 12.27 -6.67 -25.76
C LYS A 8 11.01 -7.53 -25.90
N LEU A 9 11.26 -8.72 -26.43
CA LEU A 9 10.28 -9.74 -26.77
C LEU A 9 9.55 -10.21 -25.51
N ALA A 10 8.23 -10.32 -25.63
CA ALA A 10 7.32 -10.87 -24.64
C ALA A 10 7.81 -12.22 -24.12
N SER A 11 7.97 -12.32 -22.80
CA SER A 11 8.21 -13.58 -22.08
C SER A 11 6.92 -14.40 -21.99
N THR A 12 6.40 -14.83 -23.13
CA THR A 12 5.59 -16.06 -23.23
C THR A 12 6.56 -17.23 -23.28
N GLU A 13 7.21 -17.53 -22.16
CA GLU A 13 7.72 -18.88 -21.98
C GLU A 13 6.51 -19.75 -21.64
N LEU A 14 5.93 -20.35 -22.68
CA LEU A 14 5.29 -21.66 -22.54
C LEU A 14 6.24 -22.50 -21.71
N VAL A 15 5.88 -22.77 -20.46
CA VAL A 15 6.67 -23.57 -19.54
C VAL A 15 6.88 -24.93 -20.20
N ASN A 16 8.03 -25.09 -20.84
CA ASN A 16 8.36 -26.30 -21.58
C ASN A 16 8.52 -27.42 -20.53
N PRO A 17 7.68 -28.47 -20.54
CA PRO A 17 7.74 -29.54 -19.55
C PRO A 17 9.12 -30.22 -19.50
N ASP A 18 9.88 -30.19 -20.60
CA ASP A 18 11.26 -30.70 -20.63
C ASP A 18 12.27 -29.84 -19.87
N LEU A 19 12.01 -28.54 -19.66
CA LEU A 19 12.91 -27.63 -18.94
C LEU A 19 12.72 -27.73 -17.42
N LEU A 20 11.48 -27.91 -16.96
CA LEU A 20 11.16 -28.25 -15.56
C LEU A 20 11.75 -29.60 -15.16
N ARG A 21 11.69 -30.58 -16.07
CA ARG A 21 12.28 -31.90 -15.87
C ARG A 21 13.81 -31.82 -15.66
N ARG A 22 14.51 -31.01 -16.47
CA ARG A 22 15.96 -30.79 -16.32
C ARG A 22 16.33 -30.09 -15.00
N LYS A 23 15.47 -29.21 -14.48
CA LYS A 23 15.67 -28.52 -13.19
C LYS A 23 15.51 -29.47 -11.98
N CYS A 24 14.66 -30.48 -12.08
CA CYS A 24 14.49 -31.54 -11.07
C CYS A 24 15.70 -32.53 -11.09
N GLU A 25 16.29 -32.78 -12.26
CA GLU A 25 17.40 -33.74 -12.46
C GLU A 25 18.81 -33.22 -12.09
N SER A 26 18.95 -31.93 -11.73
CA SER A 26 20.23 -31.31 -11.33
C SER A 26 20.52 -31.38 -9.82
N VAL A 27 19.62 -31.94 -9.01
CA VAL A 27 19.84 -32.16 -7.57
C VAL A 27 20.49 -33.53 -7.37
N PRO A 28 21.74 -33.63 -6.88
CA PRO A 28 22.52 -34.87 -6.88
C PRO A 28 21.90 -35.97 -6.00
N ILE A 29 21.15 -35.60 -4.96
CA ILE A 29 20.49 -36.51 -4.02
C ILE A 29 19.28 -37.20 -4.66
N LEU A 30 18.67 -36.61 -5.69
CA LEU A 30 17.43 -37.09 -6.34
C LEU A 30 17.66 -38.08 -7.49
N ARG A 31 18.91 -38.24 -7.96
CA ARG A 31 19.27 -39.16 -9.05
C ARG A 31 19.31 -40.63 -8.65
N ALA A 32 19.44 -40.94 -7.36
CA ALA A 32 19.73 -42.28 -6.87
C ALA A 32 18.49 -43.17 -6.65
N LEU A 33 17.30 -42.58 -6.48
CA LEU A 33 16.04 -43.32 -6.47
C LEU A 33 15.20 -42.83 -7.65
N LYS A 34 14.67 -43.74 -8.47
CA LYS A 34 13.75 -43.46 -9.59
C LYS A 34 12.41 -42.90 -9.08
N VAL A 35 12.39 -41.73 -8.45
CA VAL A 35 11.20 -41.17 -7.79
C VAL A 35 10.54 -40.12 -8.68
N ALA A 36 10.04 -40.57 -9.82
CA ALA A 36 9.12 -39.77 -10.65
C ALA A 36 7.93 -39.26 -9.81
N VAL A 37 7.51 -40.04 -8.80
CA VAL A 37 6.42 -39.71 -7.86
C VAL A 37 6.74 -38.49 -6.99
N VAL A 38 7.99 -38.22 -6.63
CA VAL A 38 8.36 -37.06 -5.80
C VAL A 38 8.36 -35.78 -6.61
N CYS A 39 8.86 -35.77 -7.86
CA CYS A 39 8.68 -34.59 -8.72
C CYS A 39 7.21 -34.37 -9.11
N VAL A 40 6.38 -35.43 -9.22
CA VAL A 40 4.93 -35.29 -9.44
C VAL A 40 4.24 -34.71 -8.20
N VAL A 41 4.51 -35.24 -7.00
CA VAL A 41 3.99 -34.69 -5.75
C VAL A 41 4.44 -33.23 -5.60
N LEU A 42 5.73 -32.93 -5.75
CA LEU A 42 6.26 -31.56 -5.75
C LEU A 42 5.61 -30.66 -6.82
N ALA A 43 5.29 -31.16 -8.01
CA ALA A 43 4.57 -30.41 -9.04
C ALA A 43 3.10 -30.12 -8.68
N ILE A 44 2.45 -30.96 -7.86
CA ILE A 44 1.07 -30.77 -7.39
C ILE A 44 1.00 -29.86 -6.16
N ILE A 45 1.95 -29.94 -5.22
CA ILE A 45 2.03 -29.02 -4.05
C ILE A 45 2.69 -27.68 -4.41
N ASN A 46 3.48 -27.61 -5.49
CA ASN A 46 3.97 -26.36 -6.06
C ASN A 46 2.87 -25.76 -6.96
N HIS A 47 1.70 -25.52 -6.36
CA HIS A 47 0.74 -24.58 -6.90
C HIS A 47 1.47 -23.24 -6.89
N SER A 48 2.01 -22.90 -8.05
CA SER A 48 2.73 -21.67 -8.31
C SER A 48 1.83 -20.53 -7.86
N HIS A 49 2.07 -20.06 -6.63
CA HIS A 49 1.65 -18.74 -6.23
C HIS A 49 2.32 -17.86 -7.28
N ALA A 50 1.54 -17.31 -8.22
CA ALA A 50 2.04 -16.52 -9.32
C ALA A 50 2.67 -15.25 -8.72
N GLN A 51 3.91 -15.40 -8.27
CA GLN A 51 4.65 -14.39 -7.55
C GLN A 51 5.15 -13.41 -8.60
N CYS A 52 4.89 -12.12 -8.38
CA CYS A 52 5.31 -11.10 -9.32
C CYS A 52 6.84 -11.15 -9.48
N PRO A 53 7.37 -11.28 -10.72
CA PRO A 53 8.80 -11.27 -10.96
C PRO A 53 9.39 -9.96 -10.42
N ASP A 54 10.40 -10.06 -9.55
CA ASP A 54 11.11 -8.95 -8.89
C ASP A 54 10.24 -7.98 -8.06
N ASN A 55 8.95 -8.30 -7.84
CA ASN A 55 7.94 -7.51 -7.14
C ASN A 55 8.11 -5.97 -7.25
N PRO A 56 7.60 -5.33 -8.31
CA PRO A 56 7.74 -3.88 -8.51
C PRO A 56 6.85 -3.03 -7.58
N CYS A 57 6.13 -3.65 -6.64
CA CYS A 57 5.20 -2.98 -5.75
C CYS A 57 5.89 -2.44 -4.49
N GLY A 58 5.25 -1.44 -3.89
CA GLY A 58 5.69 -0.81 -2.66
C GLY A 58 5.60 -1.71 -1.44
N ILE A 59 6.13 -1.23 -0.32
CA ILE A 59 6.08 -1.92 0.98
C ILE A 59 4.61 -2.19 1.36
N GLU A 60 4.32 -3.40 1.87
CA GLU A 60 2.97 -3.88 2.26
C GLU A 60 1.91 -3.87 1.12
N ALA A 61 2.30 -3.59 -0.13
CA ALA A 61 1.39 -3.65 -1.27
C ALA A 61 1.19 -5.10 -1.75
N SER A 62 -0.04 -5.42 -2.15
CA SER A 62 -0.36 -6.70 -2.78
C SER A 62 -0.06 -6.63 -4.28
N CYS A 63 0.69 -7.61 -4.78
CA CYS A 63 0.99 -7.75 -6.20
C CYS A 63 0.18 -8.90 -6.83
N ARG A 64 -0.47 -8.62 -7.95
CA ARG A 64 -1.20 -9.61 -8.77
C ARG A 64 -0.86 -9.42 -10.25
N LEU A 65 -0.79 -10.50 -11.02
CA LEU A 65 -0.66 -10.42 -12.48
C LEU A 65 -2.04 -10.24 -13.12
N ASN A 66 -2.16 -9.36 -14.11
CA ASN A 66 -3.36 -9.29 -14.95
C ASN A 66 -3.34 -10.38 -16.03
N SER A 67 -4.40 -10.46 -16.86
CA SER A 67 -4.52 -11.46 -17.94
C SER A 67 -3.41 -11.38 -19.00
N ALA A 68 -2.67 -10.27 -19.08
CA ALA A 68 -1.53 -10.09 -19.98
C ALA A 68 -0.18 -10.42 -19.31
N GLY A 69 -0.18 -10.91 -18.06
CA GLY A 69 1.04 -11.21 -17.31
C GLY A 69 1.76 -9.97 -16.77
N VAL A 70 1.10 -8.82 -16.72
CA VAL A 70 1.68 -7.57 -16.20
C VAL A 70 1.38 -7.44 -14.70
N PRO A 71 2.37 -7.10 -13.86
CA PRO A 71 2.15 -6.88 -12.43
C PRO A 71 1.29 -5.63 -12.18
N VAL A 72 0.28 -5.81 -11.33
CA VAL A 72 -0.64 -4.79 -10.85
C VAL A 72 -0.50 -4.71 -9.34
N CYS A 73 -0.15 -3.53 -8.84
CA CYS A 73 0.01 -3.25 -7.42
C CYS A 73 -1.28 -2.66 -6.84
N SER A 74 -1.69 -3.11 -5.66
CA SER A 74 -2.84 -2.56 -4.93
C SER A 74 -2.63 -2.65 -3.43
N CYS A 75 -3.12 -1.67 -2.67
CA CYS A 75 -3.11 -1.79 -1.22
C CYS A 75 -4.14 -2.84 -0.76
N PRO A 76 -3.75 -3.75 0.16
CA PRO A 76 -4.68 -4.72 0.73
C PRO A 76 -5.79 -4.01 1.52
N PHE A 77 -6.85 -4.76 1.84
CA PHE A 77 -8.00 -4.21 2.57
C PHE A 77 -7.57 -3.56 3.90
N GLY A 78 -8.05 -2.35 4.15
CA GLY A 78 -7.71 -1.59 5.35
C GLY A 78 -6.32 -0.94 5.31
N TYR A 79 -5.66 -0.88 4.16
CA TYR A 79 -4.44 -0.10 3.95
C TYR A 79 -4.70 1.04 2.97
N LEU A 80 -4.03 2.17 3.17
CA LEU A 80 -4.09 3.37 2.33
C LEU A 80 -2.68 3.80 1.92
N GLY A 81 -2.55 4.49 0.79
CA GLY A 81 -1.27 5.00 0.34
C GLY A 81 -1.05 4.81 -1.16
N ASP A 82 0.22 4.86 -1.56
CA ASP A 82 0.66 4.63 -2.93
C ASP A 82 1.16 3.19 -3.06
N PRO A 83 0.44 2.30 -3.78
CA PRO A 83 0.80 0.89 -3.87
C PRO A 83 2.14 0.62 -4.57
N PHE A 84 2.75 1.63 -5.20
CA PHE A 84 4.10 1.54 -5.78
C PHE A 84 5.21 2.00 -4.81
N LYS A 85 4.86 2.64 -3.71
CA LYS A 85 5.82 3.11 -2.68
C LYS A 85 5.63 2.37 -1.38
N GLU A 86 4.44 2.53 -0.79
CA GLU A 86 4.10 2.02 0.52
C GLU A 86 2.58 2.07 0.73
N CYS A 87 2.04 0.96 1.22
CA CYS A 87 0.71 0.87 1.78
C CYS A 87 0.82 0.92 3.31
N ILE A 88 0.10 1.86 3.92
CA ILE A 88 0.12 2.10 5.36
C ILE A 88 -1.23 1.69 5.92
N ARG A 89 -1.23 0.90 7.00
CA ARG A 89 -2.44 0.68 7.79
C ARG A 89 -2.77 1.98 8.54
N PRO A 90 -3.86 2.68 8.19
CA PRO A 90 -4.22 3.90 8.87
C PRO A 90 -4.80 3.58 10.26
N GLU A 91 -4.72 4.54 11.15
CA GLU A 91 -5.41 4.53 12.44
C GLU A 91 -6.93 4.75 12.26
N CYS A 92 -7.31 5.60 11.30
CA CYS A 92 -8.68 5.96 10.99
C CYS A 92 -8.93 6.00 9.47
N VAL A 93 -10.16 5.75 9.04
CA VAL A 93 -10.60 5.98 7.65
C VAL A 93 -11.66 7.07 7.56
N SER A 94 -12.28 7.41 8.69
CA SER A 94 -13.31 8.42 8.86
C SER A 94 -13.18 9.08 10.23
N ASP A 95 -13.78 10.27 10.39
CA ASP A 95 -13.78 10.99 11.67
C ASP A 95 -14.38 10.18 12.82
N GLY A 96 -15.39 9.34 12.53
CA GLY A 96 -16.05 8.48 13.51
C GLY A 96 -15.18 7.35 14.06
N ASP A 97 -14.02 7.09 13.45
CA ASP A 97 -13.03 6.15 14.00
C ASP A 97 -12.17 6.79 15.11
N CYS A 98 -12.23 8.11 15.24
CA CYS A 98 -11.49 8.89 16.23
C CYS A 98 -12.36 9.23 17.45
N THR A 99 -11.71 9.67 18.53
CA THR A 99 -12.43 10.23 19.68
C THR A 99 -13.15 11.54 19.31
N GLU A 100 -14.12 11.97 20.12
CA GLU A 100 -14.93 13.18 19.87
C GLU A 100 -14.10 14.48 19.73
N PHE A 101 -12.88 14.48 20.26
CA PHE A 101 -11.94 15.60 20.25
C PHE A 101 -10.90 15.55 19.11
N GLN A 102 -10.93 14.52 18.26
CA GLN A 102 -9.96 14.29 17.19
C GLN A 102 -10.67 14.14 15.84
N GLY A 103 -10.03 14.56 14.75
CA GLY A 103 -10.50 14.31 13.38
C GLY A 103 -9.54 13.41 12.61
N CYS A 104 -10.06 12.69 11.61
CA CYS A 104 -9.27 11.81 10.78
C CYS A 104 -8.58 12.59 9.66
N ARG A 105 -7.25 12.72 9.75
CA ARG A 105 -6.44 13.43 8.74
C ARG A 105 -5.33 12.54 8.23
N LYS A 106 -5.39 12.21 6.94
CA LYS A 106 -4.41 11.35 6.24
C LYS A 106 -4.18 10.02 6.98
N GLY A 107 -5.25 9.41 7.48
CA GLY A 107 -5.20 8.12 8.15
C GLY A 107 -4.68 8.16 9.59
N LYS A 108 -4.67 9.32 10.25
CA LYS A 108 -4.34 9.48 11.66
C LYS A 108 -5.39 10.32 12.39
N CYS A 109 -5.67 9.98 13.64
CA CYS A 109 -6.51 10.79 14.51
C CYS A 109 -5.67 11.94 15.06
N VAL A 110 -6.01 13.16 14.67
CA VAL A 110 -5.29 14.37 15.05
C VAL A 110 -6.23 15.37 15.70
N ASP A 111 -5.72 16.16 16.63
CA ASP A 111 -6.47 17.31 17.16
C ASP A 111 -6.68 18.35 16.02
N PRO A 112 -7.92 18.64 15.62
CA PRO A 112 -8.21 19.61 14.59
C PRO A 112 -7.78 21.04 14.96
N CYS A 113 -7.55 21.35 16.23
CA CYS A 113 -7.18 22.70 16.67
C CYS A 113 -5.77 23.15 16.30
N ILE A 114 -4.83 22.22 16.10
CA ILE A 114 -3.38 22.52 16.00
C ILE A 114 -3.05 23.55 14.90
N PHE A 115 -3.85 23.63 13.82
CA PHE A 115 -3.57 24.52 12.68
C PHE A 115 -4.80 25.25 12.13
N SER A 116 -5.83 25.46 12.96
CA SER A 116 -7.15 25.91 12.45
C SER A 116 -7.55 27.32 12.88
N CYS A 117 -7.09 27.81 14.03
CA CYS A 117 -7.54 29.10 14.56
C CYS A 117 -6.52 30.22 14.37
N GLY A 118 -7.04 31.45 14.37
CA GLY A 118 -6.25 32.68 14.22
C GLY A 118 -5.43 33.01 15.47
N THR A 119 -4.66 34.10 15.37
CA THR A 119 -3.79 34.54 16.47
C THR A 119 -4.62 34.98 17.68
N ASN A 120 -4.23 34.58 18.90
CA ASN A 120 -4.95 34.85 20.16
C ASN A 120 -6.38 34.28 20.25
N ALA A 121 -6.82 33.46 19.28
CA ALA A 121 -8.08 32.75 19.38
C ALA A 121 -7.94 31.49 20.25
N ALA A 122 -8.98 31.17 21.00
CA ALA A 122 -9.10 29.88 21.66
C ALA A 122 -9.74 28.86 20.71
N CYS A 123 -9.46 27.57 20.93
CA CYS A 123 -10.01 26.48 20.13
C CYS A 123 -10.62 25.39 21.01
N SER A 124 -11.75 24.85 20.57
CA SER A 124 -12.34 23.62 21.09
C SER A 124 -12.78 22.73 19.94
N THR A 125 -12.62 21.42 20.06
CA THR A 125 -13.13 20.49 19.06
C THR A 125 -14.58 20.14 19.37
N LYS A 126 -15.46 20.25 18.37
CA LYS A 126 -16.85 19.76 18.44
C LYS A 126 -17.16 18.92 17.21
N HIS A 127 -17.58 17.68 17.44
CA HIS A 127 -17.89 16.71 16.39
C HIS A 127 -16.75 16.56 15.37
N HIS A 128 -15.51 16.39 15.85
CA HIS A 128 -14.31 16.26 15.01
C HIS A 128 -13.90 17.52 14.21
N VAL A 129 -14.57 18.66 14.45
CA VAL A 129 -14.33 19.94 13.75
C VAL A 129 -13.79 20.99 14.73
N PRO A 130 -12.81 21.83 14.33
CA PRO A 130 -12.32 22.90 15.19
C PRO A 130 -13.34 24.03 15.28
N VAL A 131 -13.60 24.49 16.51
CA VAL A 131 -14.44 25.66 16.81
C VAL A 131 -13.54 26.73 17.42
N CYS A 132 -13.28 27.77 16.64
CA CYS A 132 -12.47 28.91 17.03
C CYS A 132 -13.34 30.02 17.61
N TYR A 133 -12.91 30.64 18.71
CA TYR A 133 -13.60 31.76 19.33
C TYR A 133 -12.62 32.73 19.99
N CYS A 134 -13.00 34.01 20.07
CA CYS A 134 -12.24 34.99 20.83
C CYS A 134 -12.54 34.82 22.33
N PRO A 135 -11.51 34.69 23.20
CA PRO A 135 -11.72 34.57 24.64
C PRO A 135 -12.36 35.84 25.24
N GLU A 136 -12.89 35.72 26.45
CA GLU A 136 -13.50 36.85 27.16
C GLU A 136 -12.55 38.05 27.24
N GLY A 137 -13.06 39.25 26.99
CA GLY A 137 -12.26 40.48 26.93
C GLY A 137 -11.53 40.71 25.61
N SER A 138 -11.84 39.96 24.55
CA SER A 138 -11.30 40.18 23.20
C SER A 138 -12.38 40.16 22.12
N THR A 139 -12.08 40.71 20.94
CA THR A 139 -12.97 40.78 19.76
C THR A 139 -12.18 40.62 18.45
N GLY A 140 -12.86 40.41 17.34
CA GLY A 140 -12.24 40.23 16.03
C GLY A 140 -12.72 38.96 15.32
N SER A 141 -11.90 38.44 14.42
CA SER A 141 -12.18 37.21 13.65
C SER A 141 -11.41 36.04 14.27
N PRO A 142 -12.08 35.03 14.87
CA PRO A 142 -11.39 33.90 15.50
C PRO A 142 -10.54 33.03 14.54
N PHE A 143 -10.76 33.15 13.23
CA PHE A 143 -9.98 32.45 12.21
C PHE A 143 -8.76 33.24 11.73
N GLU A 144 -8.69 34.54 12.05
CA GLU A 144 -7.58 35.41 11.64
C GLU A 144 -6.82 35.92 12.87
N ARG A 145 -7.50 36.68 13.74
CA ARG A 145 -6.95 37.32 14.92
C ARG A 145 -8.04 37.82 15.87
N CYS A 146 -7.80 37.64 17.16
CA CYS A 146 -8.53 38.32 18.23
C CYS A 146 -7.64 39.39 18.88
N ASP A 147 -8.24 40.55 19.15
CA ASP A 147 -7.63 41.72 19.78
C ASP A 147 -8.33 42.06 21.11
N PRO A 148 -7.60 42.51 22.14
CA PRO A 148 -8.20 42.95 23.39
C PRO A 148 -9.22 44.09 23.17
N LEU A 149 -10.30 44.07 23.96
CA LEU A 149 -11.29 45.15 24.03
C LEU A 149 -10.76 46.40 24.74
#